data_AF-A0A935A6T2-F1
#
_entry.id   AF-A0A935A6T2-F1
#
_cell.length_a   1.000
_cell.length_b   1.000
_cell.length_c   1.000
_cell.angle_alpha   90.00
_cell.angle_beta   90.00
_cell.angle_gamma   90.00
#
_symmetry.space_group_name_H-M   'P 1'
#
loop_
_entity.id
_entity.type
_entity.pdbx_description
1 polymer ?
#
loop_
_entity_poly.entity_id
_entity_poly.type
_entity_poly.pdbx_seq_one_letter_code
_entity_poly.pdbx_strand_id
1 'polypeptide(L)'
;MQSLFRKTSPPTEAQVALAMMSMTHEQELSCDEVHDLIDQFAEMQMRGENPMHLFPLVQRHLDMCPECREEFEALLAALEVGVA
;
A
#
# COMPACT_ATOMS: atom_id res chain seq x y z
N MET A 1 -30.91 5.75 41.30
CA MET A 1 -29.83 6.75 41.37
C MET A 1 -28.84 6.45 40.27
N GLN A 2 -28.86 7.29 39.23
CA GLN A 2 -27.74 7.77 38.41
C GLN A 2 -26.55 6.80 38.29
N SER A 3 -26.15 6.30 37.13
CA SER A 3 -25.73 7.15 36.02
C SER A 3 -25.34 6.29 34.81
N LEU A 4 -25.98 6.61 33.69
CA LEU A 4 -25.45 6.65 32.32
C LEU A 4 -24.71 5.40 31.81
N PHE A 5 -25.38 4.60 30.98
CA PHE A 5 -25.21 4.74 29.52
C PHE A 5 -23.77 5.09 29.14
N ARG A 6 -22.92 4.07 29.09
CA ARG A 6 -21.72 4.06 28.23
C ARG A 6 -22.21 3.96 26.77
N LYS A 7 -23.11 4.86 26.37
CA LYS A 7 -23.33 5.19 24.96
C LYS A 7 -21.97 5.67 24.51
N THR A 8 -21.43 5.03 23.49
CA THR A 8 -20.23 5.44 22.77
C THR A 8 -20.30 6.94 22.51
N SER A 9 -19.72 7.74 23.41
CA SER A 9 -19.59 9.17 23.24
C SER A 9 -18.77 9.41 21.98
N PRO A 10 -19.06 10.47 21.21
CA PRO A 10 -18.20 10.83 20.10
C PRO A 10 -16.75 10.95 20.62
N PRO A 11 -15.76 10.53 19.82
CA PRO A 11 -14.37 10.56 20.26
C PRO A 11 -14.03 11.99 20.67
N THR A 12 -13.39 12.12 21.83
CA THR A 12 -12.87 13.42 22.26
C THR A 12 -11.80 13.89 21.27
N GLU A 13 -11.52 15.19 21.24
CA GLU A 13 -10.48 15.75 20.37
C GLU A 13 -9.13 15.03 20.54
N ALA A 14 -8.79 14.64 21.77
CA ALA A 14 -7.61 13.83 22.06
C ALA A 14 -7.66 12.40 21.47
N GLN A 15 -8.83 11.76 21.44
CA GLN A 15 -8.99 10.43 20.81
C GLN A 15 -8.88 10.52 19.29
N VAL A 16 -9.41 11.59 18.68
CA VAL A 16 -9.28 11.85 17.24
C VAL A 16 -7.81 12.12 16.88
N ALA A 17 -7.12 12.97 17.64
CA ALA A 17 -5.70 13.26 17.42
C ALA A 17 -4.84 12.00 17.51
N LEU A 18 -5.05 11.15 18.53
CA LEU A 18 -4.31 9.89 18.68
C LEU A 18 -4.58 8.91 17.52
N ALA A 19 -5.81 8.82 17.04
CA ALA A 19 -6.16 8.00 15.88
C ALA A 19 -5.45 8.48 14.61
N MET A 20 -5.43 9.78 14.35
CA MET A 20 -4.74 10.37 13.19
C MET A 20 -3.22 10.13 13.26
N MET A 21 -2.63 10.22 14.46
CA MET A 21 -1.20 9.93 14.67
C MET A 21 -0.86 8.45 14.52
N SER A 22 -1.79 7.53 14.81
CA SER A 22 -1.58 6.09 14.62
C SER A 22 -1.82 5.62 13.17
N MET A 23 -2.28 6.51 12.30
CA MET A 23 -2.35 6.28 10.86
C MET A 23 -1.02 6.57 10.13
N THR A 24 0.00 7.10 10.82
CA THR A 24 1.35 7.16 10.27
C THR A 24 1.93 5.75 10.25
N HIS A 25 2.08 5.17 9.06
CA HIS A 25 2.72 3.88 8.94
C HIS A 25 4.24 4.04 9.09
N GLU A 26 4.84 3.34 10.05
CA GLU A 26 6.29 3.40 10.31
C GLU A 26 7.13 2.82 9.16
N GLN A 27 6.53 2.10 8.21
CA GLN A 27 7.21 1.55 7.04
C GLN A 27 6.46 1.93 5.77
N GLU A 28 7.09 2.82 5.01
CA GLU A 28 6.77 3.17 3.64
C GLU A 28 8.02 2.94 2.81
N LEU A 29 7.87 2.33 1.64
CA LEU A 29 8.97 2.24 0.69
C LEU A 29 9.09 3.58 -0.04
N SER A 30 10.32 4.06 -0.20
CA SER A 30 10.65 5.12 -1.15
C SER A 30 10.51 4.62 -2.59
N CYS A 31 10.44 5.54 -3.56
CA CYS A 31 10.39 5.19 -4.98
C CYS A 31 11.60 4.33 -5.38
N ASP A 32 12.80 4.64 -4.87
CA ASP A 32 14.03 3.87 -5.14
C ASP A 32 13.92 2.42 -4.63
N GLU A 33 13.45 2.23 -3.39
CA GLU A 33 13.27 0.89 -2.82
C GLU A 33 12.17 0.09 -3.55
N VAL A 34 11.16 0.77 -4.10
CA VAL A 34 10.16 0.12 -4.96
C VAL A 34 10.80 -0.30 -6.27
N HIS A 35 11.61 0.55 -6.89
CA HIS A 35 12.28 0.25 -8.15
C HIS A 35 13.21 -0.96 -8.04
N ASP A 36 13.85 -1.18 -6.89
CA ASP A 36 14.64 -2.39 -6.62
C ASP A 36 13.80 -3.68 -6.54
N LEU A 37 12.49 -3.57 -6.29
CA LEU A 37 11.57 -4.70 -6.06
C LEU A 37 10.54 -4.89 -7.17
N ILE A 38 10.32 -3.87 -8.01
CA ILE A 38 9.22 -3.79 -8.99
C ILE A 38 9.35 -4.87 -10.08
N ASP A 39 10.58 -5.24 -10.44
CA ASP A 39 10.86 -6.31 -11.41
C ASP A 39 10.34 -7.66 -10.92
N GLN A 40 10.68 -8.04 -9.69
CA GLN A 40 10.23 -9.28 -9.09
C GLN A 40 8.71 -9.29 -8.89
N PHE A 41 8.15 -8.14 -8.49
CA PHE A 41 6.71 -7.96 -8.37
C PHE A 41 5.98 -8.18 -9.71
N ALA A 42 6.49 -7.58 -10.80
CA ALA A 42 5.94 -7.70 -12.15
C ALA A 42 6.01 -9.13 -12.69
N GLU A 43 7.15 -9.80 -12.55
CA GLU A 43 7.30 -11.18 -12.99
C GLU A 43 6.34 -12.15 -12.26
N MET A 44 6.19 -12.00 -10.94
CA MET A 44 5.24 -12.78 -10.16
C MET A 44 3.80 -12.53 -10.64
N GLN A 45 3.46 -11.27 -10.89
CA GLN A 45 2.14 -10.92 -11.39
C GLN A 45 1.87 -11.57 -12.76
N MET A 46 2.87 -11.58 -13.65
CA MET A 46 2.78 -12.25 -14.96
C MET A 46 2.64 -13.76 -14.88
N ARG A 47 3.27 -14.40 -13.89
CA ARG A 47 3.10 -15.84 -13.63
C ARG A 47 1.71 -16.19 -13.08
N GLY A 48 0.85 -15.20 -12.84
CA GLY A 48 -0.46 -15.38 -12.23
C GLY A 48 -0.39 -15.63 -10.72
N GLU A 49 0.76 -15.34 -10.10
CA GLU A 49 0.89 -15.34 -8.65
C GLU A 49 0.21 -14.10 -8.06
N ASN A 50 0.03 -14.09 -6.73
CA ASN A 50 -0.49 -12.94 -6.02
C ASN A 50 0.63 -12.25 -5.23
N PRO A 51 1.42 -11.38 -5.87
CA PRO A 51 2.55 -10.72 -5.23
C PRO A 51 2.12 -9.77 -4.10
N MET A 52 0.87 -9.32 -4.06
CA MET A 52 0.35 -8.43 -3.01
C MET A 52 0.44 -9.06 -1.61
N HIS A 53 0.44 -10.40 -1.48
CA HIS A 53 0.63 -11.08 -0.20
C HIS A 53 2.08 -11.07 0.28
N LEU A 54 3.04 -11.07 -0.66
CA LEU A 54 4.48 -11.15 -0.36
C LEU A 54 5.13 -9.76 -0.33
N PHE A 55 4.59 -8.82 -1.11
CA PHE A 55 5.06 -7.45 -1.28
C PHE A 55 3.93 -6.43 -1.04
N PRO A 56 3.27 -6.45 0.13
CA PRO A 56 2.14 -5.55 0.40
C PRO A 56 2.54 -4.07 0.40
N LEU A 57 3.80 -3.75 0.73
CA LEU A 57 4.32 -2.38 0.72
C LEU A 57 4.58 -1.85 -0.70
N VAL A 58 5.02 -2.71 -1.62
CA VAL A 58 5.17 -2.35 -3.05
C VAL A 58 3.81 -2.02 -3.63
N GLN A 59 2.82 -2.90 -3.45
CA GLN A 59 1.44 -2.66 -3.89
C GLN A 59 0.89 -1.33 -3.35
N ARG A 60 1.07 -1.09 -2.05
CA ARG A 60 0.64 0.16 -1.41
C ARG A 60 1.31 1.38 -2.05
N HIS A 61 2.60 1.32 -2.33
CA HIS A 61 3.29 2.45 -2.96
C HIS A 61 2.75 2.70 -4.37
N LEU A 62 2.53 1.64 -5.18
CA LEU A 62 1.89 1.76 -6.50
C LEU A 62 0.46 2.33 -6.44
N ASP A 63 -0.24 2.18 -5.32
CA ASP A 63 -1.55 2.78 -5.10
C ASP A 63 -1.48 4.27 -4.74
N MET A 64 -0.34 4.75 -4.23
CA MET A 64 -0.16 6.14 -3.76
C MET A 64 0.69 6.99 -4.70
N CYS A 65 1.58 6.38 -5.49
CA CYS A 65 2.52 7.04 -6.38
C CYS A 65 2.19 6.75 -7.85
N PRO A 66 1.63 7.73 -8.59
CA PRO A 66 1.28 7.56 -10.01
C PRO A 66 2.49 7.25 -10.89
N GLU A 67 3.64 7.85 -10.61
CA GLU A 67 4.88 7.67 -11.39
C GLU A 67 5.36 6.21 -11.33
N CYS A 68 5.49 5.63 -10.13
CA CYS A 68 5.87 4.23 -9.98
C CYS A 68 4.81 3.28 -10.56
N ARG A 69 3.53 3.65 -10.57
CA ARG A 69 2.49 2.87 -11.26
C ARG A 69 2.66 2.88 -12.77
N GLU A 70 2.95 4.04 -13.37
CA GLU A 70 3.23 4.12 -14.80
C GLU A 70 4.45 3.29 -15.19
N GLU A 71 5.52 3.31 -14.38
CA GLU A 71 6.70 2.46 -14.57
C GLU A 71 6.34 0.97 -14.49
N PHE A 72 5.52 0.58 -13.51
CA PHE A 72 5.04 -0.80 -13.36
C PHE A 72 4.27 -1.28 -14.59
N GLU A 73 3.32 -0.47 -15.07
CA GLU A 73 2.49 -0.80 -16.24
C GLU A 73 3.35 -0.88 -17.52
N ALA A 74 4.31 0.02 -17.68
CA ALA A 74 5.26 -0.01 -18.79
C ALA A 74 6.13 -1.28 -18.75
N LEU A 75 6.57 -1.69 -17.57
CA LEU A 75 7.33 -2.92 -17.37
C LEU A 75 6.50 -4.17 -17.73
N LEU A 76 5.25 -4.25 -17.27
CA LEU A 76 4.34 -5.34 -17.64
C LEU A 76 4.16 -5.42 -19.16
N ALA A 77 3.90 -4.28 -19.82
CA ALA A 77 3.75 -4.24 -21.27
C ALA A 77 5.02 -4.70 -22.01
N ALA A 78 6.21 -4.32 -21.53
CA ALA A 78 7.48 -4.75 -22.10
C ALA A 78 7.69 -6.26 -21.95
N LEU A 79 7.36 -6.82 -20.79
CA LEU A 79 7.49 -8.25 -20.52
C LEU A 79 6.47 -9.08 -21.33
N GLU A 80 5.25 -8.60 -21.53
CA GLU A 80 4.25 -9.25 -22.39
C GLU A 80 4.74 -9.40 -23.84
N VAL A 81 5.42 -8.39 -24.38
CA VAL A 81 5.99 -8.44 -25.74
C VAL A 81 7.17 -9.40 -25.84
N GLY A 82 7.93 -9.59 -24.76
CA GLY A 82 9.11 -10.47 -24.71
C GLY A 82 8.81 -11.96 -24.58
N VAL A 83 7.56 -12.35 -24.29
CA VAL A 83 7.13 -13.75 -24.14
C VAL A 83 6.52 -14.31 -25.46
N ALA A 84 6.56 -13.55 -26.56
CA ALA A 84 6.08 -13.94 -27.89
C ALA A 84 7.13 -14.65 -28.76
#